data_AF-S9USL3-F1
#
_entry.id   AF-S9USL3-F1
#
_cell.length_a   1.000
_cell.length_b   1.000
_cell.length_c   1.000
_cell.angle_alpha   90.00
_cell.angle_beta   90.00
_cell.angle_gamma   90.00
#
_symmetry.space_group_name_H-M   'P 1'
#
loop_
_entity.id
_entity.type
_entity.pdbx_description
1 polymer ?
#
loop_
_entity_poly.entity_id
_entity_poly.type
_entity_poly.pdbx_seq_one_letter_code
_entity_poly.pdbx_strand_id
1 'polypeptide(L)'
;MGLAPATHTTGGASGAVAAAELYRRLLDTAAGDEALRPFVASLLVGTTARVNYAGTSAWLAERTEDELNSYRMVVCLDELLGSHEAGTEPVLYMHVQDSFVKRADGKKLIEVAKATAAAAGVELKVQSAKTNFQHYDLRFEHEVFANRQVPAATFSAHRAHQVEQVFRDSRPPLTAANVALLAQRIAFVHQFILALVDVPAEAAAAAAAKTWTGSPAFLQGLLTYAAQTPRSPLARGGAPLARFMEALEVQLKQAGRSVRQVAHVSASTKLATASIRLPGIQFYGPYEQELKVFTSKPFLQEFMYSIAIVVAVLLFCFRELGLAGLKEALMPTEEQE
;
A
#
# COMPACT_ATOMS: atom_id res chain seq x y z
N MET A 1 -2.99 2.71 -0.04
CA MET A 1 -2.18 2.93 1.19
C MET A 1 -2.98 2.47 2.39
N GLY A 2 -2.37 1.95 3.46
CA GLY A 2 -3.10 1.46 4.64
C GLY A 2 -3.70 2.59 5.47
N LEU A 3 -4.76 2.30 6.24
CA LEU A 3 -5.45 3.29 7.08
C LEU A 3 -4.99 3.28 8.54
N ALA A 4 -4.38 2.21 9.02
CA ALA A 4 -3.99 2.11 10.41
C ALA A 4 -2.82 3.10 10.73
N PRO A 5 -2.97 4.00 11.73
CA PRO A 5 -2.07 5.14 11.97
C PRO A 5 -0.60 4.80 12.23
N ALA A 6 -0.30 3.59 12.66
CA ALA A 6 1.06 3.17 13.03
C ALA A 6 1.52 1.90 12.30
N THR A 7 0.73 1.35 11.37
CA THR A 7 1.11 0.09 10.73
C THR A 7 2.06 0.33 9.56
N HIS A 8 3.15 -0.44 9.59
CA HIS A 8 4.00 -0.65 8.43
C HIS A 8 3.28 -1.61 7.49
N THR A 9 2.85 -1.09 6.34
CA THR A 9 1.98 -1.79 5.41
C THR A 9 2.60 -1.81 4.03
N THR A 10 2.56 -2.95 3.35
CA THR A 10 2.82 -2.97 1.90
C THR A 10 1.53 -2.71 1.11
N GLY A 11 0.40 -2.50 1.80
CA GLY A 11 -0.89 -2.10 1.25
C GLY A 11 -0.78 -0.92 0.27
N GLY A 12 -1.00 -1.18 -1.01
CA GLY A 12 -0.87 -0.24 -2.13
C GLY A 12 0.56 0.26 -2.35
N ALA A 13 1.58 -0.42 -1.82
CA ALA A 13 2.99 -0.11 -2.11
C ALA A 13 3.35 -0.57 -3.52
N SER A 14 2.95 -1.79 -3.89
CA SER A 14 3.29 -2.38 -5.19
C SER A 14 2.76 -1.55 -6.36
N GLY A 15 1.53 -1.05 -6.29
CA GLY A 15 0.96 -0.12 -7.27
C GLY A 15 1.69 1.22 -7.35
N ALA A 16 2.03 1.84 -6.21
CA ALA A 16 2.75 3.11 -6.18
C ALA A 16 4.19 2.99 -6.73
N VAL A 17 4.88 1.89 -6.37
CA VAL A 17 6.22 1.60 -6.90
C VAL A 17 6.16 1.30 -8.40
N ALA A 18 5.16 0.54 -8.85
CA ALA A 18 4.94 0.29 -10.27
C ALA A 18 4.67 1.57 -11.06
N ALA A 19 3.85 2.48 -10.53
CA ALA A 19 3.63 3.80 -11.11
C ALA A 19 4.94 4.59 -11.26
N ALA A 20 5.79 4.61 -10.24
CA ALA A 20 7.08 5.32 -10.28
C ALA A 20 8.04 4.73 -11.33
N GLU A 21 8.10 3.41 -11.42
CA GLU A 21 8.91 2.72 -12.43
C GLU A 21 8.34 2.93 -13.84
N LEU A 22 7.01 2.85 -14.02
CA LEU A 22 6.35 3.14 -15.30
C LEU A 22 6.66 4.57 -15.76
N TYR A 23 6.64 5.54 -14.85
CA TYR A 23 7.03 6.91 -15.17
C TYR A 23 8.46 6.99 -15.70
N ARG A 24 9.43 6.32 -15.07
CA ARG A 24 10.81 6.21 -15.58
C ARG A 24 10.85 5.59 -16.98
N ARG A 25 10.12 4.50 -17.20
CA ARG A 25 10.10 3.79 -18.49
C ARG A 25 9.47 4.60 -19.62
N LEU A 26 8.37 5.29 -19.33
CA LEU A 26 7.68 6.15 -20.29
C LEU A 26 8.53 7.38 -20.65
N LEU A 27 9.23 7.99 -19.67
CA LEU A 27 10.14 9.10 -19.96
C LEU A 27 11.28 8.68 -20.89
N ASP A 28 11.90 7.54 -20.61
CA ASP A 28 13.00 7.01 -21.41
C ASP A 28 12.53 6.57 -22.81
N THR A 29 11.33 5.98 -22.92
CA THR A 29 10.75 5.65 -24.24
C THR A 29 10.44 6.93 -25.03
N ALA A 30 9.87 7.95 -24.39
CA ALA A 30 9.57 9.25 -25.04
C ALA A 30 10.83 10.02 -25.46
N ALA A 31 11.97 9.73 -24.82
CA ALA A 31 13.26 10.31 -25.19
C ALA A 31 13.89 9.63 -26.41
N GLY A 32 13.68 8.32 -26.56
CA GLY A 32 14.25 7.52 -27.64
C GLY A 32 13.42 7.51 -28.93
N ASP A 33 12.12 7.79 -28.86
CA ASP A 33 11.22 7.64 -29.99
C ASP A 33 10.27 8.85 -30.16
N GLU A 34 10.25 9.43 -31.37
CA GLU A 34 9.31 10.50 -31.71
C GLU A 34 7.85 10.02 -31.80
N ALA A 35 7.61 8.70 -31.90
CA ALA A 35 6.27 8.12 -32.06
C ALA A 35 5.35 8.37 -30.86
N LEU A 36 5.88 8.64 -29.66
CA LEU A 36 5.09 8.97 -28.47
C LEU A 36 4.60 10.44 -28.44
N ARG A 37 5.03 11.28 -29.38
CA ARG A 37 4.82 12.73 -29.34
C ARG A 37 3.38 13.25 -29.51
N PRO A 38 2.38 12.53 -30.05
CA PRO A 38 1.00 13.03 -29.99
C PRO A 38 0.32 12.78 -28.63
N PHE A 39 0.98 12.11 -27.68
CA PHE A 39 0.35 11.70 -26.42
C PHE A 39 1.02 12.30 -25.19
N VAL A 40 0.19 12.63 -24.20
CA VAL A 40 0.64 13.07 -22.87
C VAL A 40 0.31 11.99 -21.86
N ALA A 41 1.34 11.37 -21.27
CA ALA A 41 1.16 10.47 -20.14
C ALA A 41 1.08 11.28 -18.84
N SER A 42 -0.04 11.16 -18.13
CA SER A 42 -0.22 11.75 -16.79
C SER A 42 -0.19 10.64 -15.74
N LEU A 43 0.62 10.83 -14.69
CA LEU A 43 0.63 9.93 -13.54
C LEU A 43 -0.07 10.61 -12.35
N LEU A 44 -1.08 9.94 -11.80
CA LEU A 44 -1.74 10.31 -10.55
C LEU A 44 -1.45 9.23 -9.50
N VAL A 45 -0.98 9.64 -8.31
CA VAL A 45 -0.77 8.74 -7.17
C VAL A 45 -1.72 9.16 -6.05
N GLY A 46 -2.85 8.45 -5.95
CA GLY A 46 -3.85 8.65 -4.91
C GLY A 46 -3.50 7.97 -3.59
N THR A 47 -3.85 8.61 -2.48
CA THR A 47 -3.55 8.10 -1.12
C THR A 47 -4.79 7.60 -0.37
N THR A 48 -5.98 7.89 -0.89
CA THR A 48 -7.28 7.67 -0.24
C THR A 48 -8.07 6.52 -0.86
N ALA A 49 -7.39 5.58 -1.53
CA ALA A 49 -8.03 4.39 -2.11
C ALA A 49 -8.89 3.62 -1.11
N ARG A 50 -8.46 3.54 0.16
CA ARG A 50 -9.19 2.86 1.25
C ARG A 50 -10.37 3.66 1.82
N VAL A 51 -10.61 4.84 1.28
CA VAL A 51 -11.68 5.74 1.68
C VAL A 51 -12.56 6.01 0.45
N ASN A 52 -12.99 4.91 -0.19
CA ASN A 52 -13.78 4.93 -1.44
C ASN A 52 -13.18 5.87 -2.49
N TYR A 53 -11.84 5.88 -2.61
CA TYR A 53 -11.13 6.71 -3.58
C TYR A 53 -11.52 8.20 -3.52
N ALA A 54 -11.78 8.73 -2.32
CA ALA A 54 -12.28 10.09 -2.16
C ALA A 54 -11.36 11.16 -2.77
N GLY A 55 -10.05 10.93 -2.81
CA GLY A 55 -9.07 11.82 -3.43
C GLY A 55 -9.14 11.78 -4.95
N THR A 56 -9.33 10.60 -5.53
CA THR A 56 -9.58 10.45 -6.98
C THR A 56 -10.91 11.10 -7.37
N SER A 57 -11.93 10.96 -6.51
CA SER A 57 -13.23 11.61 -6.70
C SER A 57 -13.13 13.14 -6.63
N ALA A 58 -12.39 13.68 -5.65
CA ALA A 58 -12.14 15.11 -5.53
C ALA A 58 -11.34 15.63 -6.74
N TRP A 59 -10.31 14.91 -7.16
CA TRP A 59 -9.53 15.23 -8.35
C TRP A 59 -10.39 15.28 -9.62
N LEU A 60 -11.30 14.32 -9.81
CA LEU A 60 -12.24 14.31 -10.94
C LEU A 60 -13.26 15.45 -10.87
N ALA A 61 -13.69 15.84 -9.66
CA ALA A 61 -14.64 16.93 -9.48
C ALA A 61 -14.07 18.30 -9.90
N GLU A 62 -12.75 18.47 -9.83
CA GLU A 62 -12.04 19.69 -10.25
C GLU A 62 -11.80 19.78 -11.78
N ARG A 63 -12.16 18.74 -12.55
CA ARG A 63 -11.93 18.69 -14.00
C ARG A 63 -13.17 18.99 -14.81
N THR A 64 -12.95 19.70 -15.90
CA THR A 64 -13.98 19.96 -16.91
C THR A 64 -14.25 18.70 -17.74
N GLU A 65 -15.45 18.59 -18.31
CA GLU A 65 -15.78 17.48 -19.20
C GLU A 65 -14.84 17.43 -20.41
N ASP A 66 -14.44 18.57 -20.96
CA ASP A 66 -13.52 18.65 -22.10
C ASP A 66 -12.13 18.08 -21.75
N GLU A 67 -11.61 18.38 -20.55
CA GLU A 67 -10.38 17.77 -20.06
C GLU A 67 -10.54 16.26 -19.88
N LEU A 68 -11.66 15.79 -19.34
CA LEU A 68 -11.89 14.36 -19.13
C LEU A 68 -12.02 13.59 -20.46
N ASN A 69 -12.68 14.20 -21.44
CA ASN A 69 -12.83 13.65 -22.79
C ASN A 69 -11.51 13.55 -23.56
N SER A 70 -10.47 14.30 -23.16
CA SER A 70 -9.13 14.18 -23.75
C SER A 70 -8.41 12.88 -23.36
N TYR A 71 -8.82 12.21 -22.28
CA TYR A 71 -8.19 10.97 -21.85
C TYR A 71 -8.67 9.79 -22.71
N ARG A 72 -7.73 9.21 -23.49
CA ARG A 72 -8.00 7.97 -24.25
C ARG A 72 -8.32 6.79 -23.33
N MET A 73 -7.58 6.66 -22.23
CA MET A 73 -7.81 5.64 -21.21
C MET A 73 -7.11 6.01 -19.90
N VAL A 74 -7.71 5.66 -18.77
CA VAL A 74 -7.09 5.67 -17.46
C VAL A 74 -6.71 4.25 -17.03
N VAL A 75 -5.42 4.02 -16.79
CA VAL A 75 -4.90 2.75 -16.27
C VAL A 75 -4.67 2.89 -14.77
N CYS A 76 -5.49 2.21 -13.97
CA CYS A 76 -5.38 2.23 -12.51
C CYS A 76 -4.54 1.04 -12.04
N LEU A 77 -3.63 1.28 -11.08
CA LEU A 77 -2.76 0.24 -10.51
C LEU A 77 -3.10 0.07 -9.04
N ASP A 78 -3.63 -1.11 -8.70
CA ASP A 78 -3.89 -1.50 -7.32
C ASP A 78 -2.70 -2.34 -6.80
N GLU A 79 -2.93 -3.41 -6.05
CA GLU A 79 -1.87 -4.31 -5.63
C GLU A 79 -1.42 -5.17 -6.80
N LEU A 80 -0.18 -5.03 -7.23
CA LEU A 80 0.42 -5.89 -8.24
C LEU A 80 1.19 -7.07 -7.64
N LEU A 81 1.24 -7.18 -6.32
CA LEU A 81 1.78 -8.33 -5.60
C LEU A 81 0.70 -8.89 -4.67
N GLY A 82 0.36 -10.17 -4.88
CA GLY A 82 -0.63 -10.87 -4.06
C GLY A 82 0.01 -11.61 -2.90
N SER A 83 -0.80 -11.93 -1.89
CA SER A 83 -0.48 -12.99 -0.93
C SER A 83 -0.53 -14.31 -1.69
N HIS A 84 0.61 -14.87 -2.05
CA HIS A 84 0.68 -16.22 -2.61
C HIS A 84 0.14 -17.22 -1.58
N GLU A 85 -0.97 -17.89 -1.89
CA GLU A 85 -1.25 -19.19 -1.28
C GLU A 85 -0.30 -20.20 -1.92
N ALA A 86 0.47 -20.92 -1.11
CA ALA A 86 1.46 -21.88 -1.59
C ALA A 86 0.80 -22.87 -2.58
N GLY A 87 1.30 -22.93 -3.81
CA GLY A 87 0.82 -23.86 -4.85
C GLY A 87 -0.12 -23.25 -5.91
N THR A 88 -0.43 -21.94 -5.86
CA THR A 88 -1.15 -21.27 -6.95
C THR A 88 -0.24 -20.35 -7.77
N GLU A 89 -0.36 -20.43 -9.10
CA GLU A 89 0.35 -19.55 -10.01
C GLU A 89 -0.11 -18.09 -9.84
N PRO A 90 0.81 -17.11 -9.98
CA PRO A 90 0.51 -15.70 -9.77
C PRO A 90 -0.37 -15.10 -10.87
N VAL A 91 -1.68 -15.18 -10.72
CA VAL A 91 -2.64 -14.56 -11.64
C VAL A 91 -2.67 -13.03 -11.47
N LEU A 92 -2.78 -12.29 -12.57
CA LEU A 92 -3.14 -10.87 -12.59
C LEU A 92 -4.58 -10.70 -13.09
N TYR A 93 -5.33 -9.79 -12.47
CA TYR A 93 -6.70 -9.49 -12.84
C TYR A 93 -6.80 -8.10 -13.46
N MET A 94 -7.54 -8.00 -14.56
CA MET A 94 -7.99 -6.74 -15.14
C MET A 94 -9.46 -6.53 -14.78
N HIS A 95 -9.73 -5.56 -13.93
CA HIS A 95 -11.08 -5.15 -13.56
C HIS A 95 -11.55 -4.02 -14.47
N VAL A 96 -12.74 -4.18 -15.00
CA VAL A 96 -13.31 -3.26 -15.97
C VAL A 96 -14.84 -3.20 -15.82
N GLN A 97 -15.41 -2.04 -16.12
CA GLN A 97 -16.85 -1.85 -16.05
C GLN A 97 -17.56 -2.68 -17.14
N ASP A 98 -18.63 -3.40 -16.77
CA ASP A 98 -19.38 -4.26 -17.68
C ASP A 98 -19.94 -3.54 -18.93
N SER A 99 -20.40 -2.30 -18.79
CA SER A 99 -20.84 -1.49 -19.93
C SER A 99 -19.71 -1.14 -20.89
N PHE A 100 -18.47 -0.97 -20.39
CA PHE A 100 -17.32 -0.72 -21.25
C PHE A 100 -16.94 -1.97 -22.04
N VAL A 101 -16.94 -3.15 -21.41
CA VAL A 101 -16.67 -4.44 -22.06
C VAL A 101 -17.61 -4.74 -23.22
N LYS A 102 -18.87 -4.28 -23.13
CA LYS A 102 -19.88 -4.50 -24.17
C LYS A 102 -19.65 -3.64 -25.42
N ARG A 103 -18.94 -2.52 -25.31
CA ARG A 103 -18.63 -1.62 -26.43
C ARG A 103 -17.50 -2.20 -27.30
N ALA A 104 -17.47 -1.80 -28.58
CA ALA A 104 -16.48 -2.30 -29.54
C ALA A 104 -15.04 -1.92 -29.17
N ASP A 105 -14.84 -0.70 -28.66
CA ASP A 105 -13.57 -0.21 -28.13
C ASP A 105 -13.12 -1.00 -26.90
N GLY A 106 -14.03 -1.30 -25.97
CA GLY A 106 -13.73 -2.13 -24.80
C GLY A 106 -13.32 -3.57 -25.16
N LYS A 107 -13.95 -4.18 -26.16
CA LYS A 107 -13.55 -5.51 -26.67
C LYS A 107 -12.14 -5.49 -27.25
N LYS A 108 -11.85 -4.53 -28.13
CA LYS A 108 -10.52 -4.35 -28.73
C LYS A 108 -9.46 -4.16 -27.65
N LEU A 109 -9.77 -3.37 -26.62
CA LEU A 109 -8.86 -3.10 -25.50
C LEU A 109 -8.55 -4.36 -24.69
N ILE A 110 -9.55 -5.21 -24.43
CA ILE A 110 -9.36 -6.49 -23.76
C ILE A 110 -8.51 -7.44 -24.60
N GLU A 111 -8.70 -7.48 -25.92
CA GLU A 111 -7.87 -8.28 -26.82
C GLU A 111 -6.41 -7.82 -26.79
N VAL A 112 -6.18 -6.50 -26.84
CA VAL A 112 -4.84 -5.92 -26.69
C VAL A 112 -4.22 -6.29 -25.35
N ALA A 113 -4.96 -6.17 -24.24
CA ALA A 113 -4.48 -6.52 -22.90
C ALA A 113 -4.12 -8.02 -22.78
N LYS A 114 -4.93 -8.91 -23.35
CA LYS A 114 -4.64 -10.35 -23.36
C LYS A 114 -3.43 -10.69 -24.21
N ALA A 115 -3.30 -10.07 -25.38
CA ALA A 115 -2.17 -10.28 -26.27
C ALA A 115 -0.86 -9.80 -25.64
N THR A 116 -0.84 -8.60 -25.03
CA THR A 116 0.35 -8.07 -24.34
C THR A 116 0.69 -8.85 -23.09
N ALA A 117 -0.30 -9.34 -22.34
CA ALA A 117 -0.07 -10.21 -21.18
C ALA A 117 0.55 -11.54 -21.60
N ALA A 118 0.03 -12.18 -22.65
CA ALA A 118 0.59 -13.43 -23.19
C ALA A 118 2.05 -13.23 -23.66
N ALA A 119 2.34 -12.14 -24.37
CA ALA A 119 3.70 -11.81 -24.81
C ALA A 119 4.66 -11.56 -23.63
N ALA A 120 4.16 -11.04 -22.50
CA ALA A 120 4.94 -10.81 -21.29
C ALA A 120 5.01 -12.03 -20.35
N GLY A 121 4.37 -13.15 -20.71
CA GLY A 121 4.28 -14.34 -19.86
C GLY A 121 3.47 -14.13 -18.57
N VAL A 122 2.48 -13.23 -18.61
CA VAL A 122 1.59 -12.91 -17.47
C VAL A 122 0.23 -13.57 -17.71
N GLU A 123 -0.22 -14.40 -16.76
CA GLU A 123 -1.60 -14.91 -16.78
C GLU A 123 -2.57 -13.76 -16.41
N LEU A 124 -3.35 -13.30 -17.39
CA LEU A 124 -4.32 -12.22 -17.20
C LEU A 124 -5.76 -12.74 -17.25
N LYS A 125 -6.51 -12.55 -16.16
CA LYS A 125 -7.96 -12.80 -16.08
C LYS A 125 -8.74 -11.50 -16.10
N VAL A 126 -9.68 -11.37 -17.01
CA VAL A 126 -10.55 -10.20 -17.09
C VAL A 126 -11.77 -10.42 -16.21
N GLN A 127 -12.04 -9.46 -15.33
CA GLN A 127 -13.22 -9.42 -14.47
C GLN A 127 -14.05 -8.21 -14.88
N SER A 128 -15.28 -8.46 -15.34
CA SER A 128 -16.26 -7.41 -15.56
C SER A 128 -17.29 -7.43 -14.45
N ALA A 129 -17.57 -6.25 -13.90
CA ALA A 129 -18.60 -6.08 -12.89
C ALA A 129 -19.48 -4.87 -13.23
N LYS A 130 -20.75 -4.96 -12.86
CA LYS A 130 -21.65 -3.82 -12.89
C LYS A 130 -21.37 -2.97 -11.65
N THR A 131 -20.93 -1.73 -11.87
CA THR A 131 -20.77 -0.75 -10.79
C THR A 131 -22.15 -0.36 -10.26
N ASN A 132 -22.35 -0.50 -8.95
CA ASN A 132 -23.55 0.03 -8.30
C ASN A 132 -23.28 1.45 -7.82
N PHE A 133 -23.68 2.44 -8.62
CA PHE A 133 -23.47 3.87 -8.32
C PHE A 133 -24.21 4.37 -7.08
N GLN A 134 -25.22 3.64 -6.61
CA GLN A 134 -25.97 3.98 -5.40
C GLN A 134 -25.33 3.40 -4.14
N HIS A 135 -24.40 2.46 -4.29
CA HIS A 135 -23.71 1.86 -3.16
C HIS A 135 -22.49 2.72 -2.79
N TYR A 136 -22.29 2.93 -1.48
CA TYR A 136 -21.21 3.80 -1.00
C TYR A 136 -19.82 3.17 -1.17
N ASP A 137 -19.75 1.83 -1.22
CA ASP A 137 -18.51 1.06 -1.34
C ASP A 137 -18.10 0.86 -2.80
N LEU A 138 -17.03 1.54 -3.21
CA LEU A 138 -16.38 1.38 -4.51
C LEU A 138 -15.29 0.32 -4.38
N ARG A 139 -15.31 -0.68 -5.25
CA ARG A 139 -14.42 -1.85 -5.14
C ARG A 139 -13.04 -1.57 -5.73
N PHE A 140 -12.99 -0.82 -6.82
CA PHE A 140 -11.77 -0.52 -7.56
C PHE A 140 -11.81 0.89 -8.10
N GLU A 141 -10.64 1.48 -8.30
CA GLU A 141 -10.52 2.89 -8.68
C GLU A 141 -11.17 3.22 -10.04
N HIS A 142 -11.15 2.26 -10.98
CA HIS A 142 -11.79 2.46 -12.30
C HIS A 142 -13.30 2.73 -12.19
N GLU A 143 -13.95 2.32 -11.10
CA GLU A 143 -15.37 2.59 -10.87
C GLU A 143 -15.63 4.09 -10.66
N VAL A 144 -14.68 4.84 -10.08
CA VAL A 144 -14.77 6.29 -9.93
C VAL A 144 -14.79 6.98 -11.30
N PHE A 145 -13.91 6.53 -12.20
CA PHE A 145 -13.81 7.06 -13.57
C PHE A 145 -15.03 6.68 -14.42
N ALA A 146 -15.55 5.46 -14.22
CA ALA A 146 -16.75 4.99 -14.88
C ALA A 146 -17.99 5.87 -14.57
N ASN A 147 -18.07 6.47 -13.38
CA ASN A 147 -19.15 7.42 -13.02
C ASN A 147 -19.18 8.65 -13.93
N ARG A 148 -18.01 9.08 -14.44
CA ARG A 148 -17.85 10.21 -15.36
C ARG A 148 -17.65 9.75 -16.80
N GLN A 149 -18.01 8.50 -17.11
CA GLN A 149 -17.90 7.91 -18.45
C GLN A 149 -16.47 7.92 -19.04
N VAL A 150 -15.45 8.06 -18.19
CA VAL A 150 -14.05 8.02 -18.60
C VAL A 150 -13.62 6.55 -18.76
N PRO A 151 -13.08 6.14 -19.92
CA PRO A 151 -12.60 4.77 -20.12
C PRO A 151 -11.50 4.41 -19.13
N ALA A 152 -11.70 3.39 -18.30
CA ALA A 152 -10.75 3.00 -17.27
C ALA A 152 -10.72 1.49 -17.01
N ALA A 153 -9.57 0.99 -16.60
CA ALA A 153 -9.40 -0.37 -16.09
C ALA A 153 -8.42 -0.40 -14.92
N THR A 154 -8.64 -1.31 -13.97
CA THR A 154 -7.73 -1.53 -12.83
C THR A 154 -7.00 -2.86 -12.96
N PHE A 155 -5.68 -2.84 -12.88
CA PHE A 155 -4.87 -4.06 -12.75
C PHE A 155 -4.62 -4.36 -11.26
N SER A 156 -4.96 -5.56 -10.83
CA SER A 156 -4.80 -6.02 -9.44
C SER A 156 -4.46 -7.50 -9.37
N ALA A 157 -3.67 -7.90 -8.39
CA ALA A 157 -3.40 -9.28 -8.02
C ALA A 157 -4.60 -9.93 -7.32
N HIS A 158 -5.59 -9.13 -6.93
CA HIS A 158 -6.80 -9.61 -6.27
C HIS A 158 -7.94 -9.81 -7.26
N ARG A 159 -8.61 -10.96 -7.14
CA ARG A 159 -9.81 -11.29 -7.94
C ARG A 159 -11.02 -10.42 -7.58
N ALA A 160 -11.13 -10.00 -6.33
CA ALA A 160 -12.24 -9.21 -5.84
C ALA A 160 -11.74 -8.24 -4.77
N HIS A 161 -12.43 -7.11 -4.63
CA HIS A 161 -12.20 -6.20 -3.51
C HIS A 161 -12.47 -6.93 -2.20
N GLN A 162 -11.52 -6.81 -1.27
CA GLN A 162 -11.64 -7.39 0.06
C GLN A 162 -11.80 -6.24 1.05
N VAL A 163 -12.96 -6.16 1.70
CA VAL A 163 -13.29 -5.14 2.72
C VAL A 163 -12.25 -5.12 3.85
N GLU A 164 -11.66 -6.29 4.14
CA GLU A 164 -10.60 -6.43 5.12
C GLU A 164 -9.33 -5.66 4.75
N GLN A 165 -9.10 -5.26 3.49
CA GLN A 165 -7.93 -4.48 3.06
C GLN A 165 -7.87 -3.07 3.67
N VAL A 166 -8.96 -2.58 4.26
CA VAL A 166 -8.99 -1.38 5.11
C VAL A 166 -8.03 -1.56 6.30
N PHE A 167 -7.92 -2.79 6.84
CA PHE A 167 -7.17 -3.14 8.05
C PHE A 167 -6.08 -4.20 7.86
N ARG A 168 -6.12 -4.99 6.77
CA ARG A 168 -5.12 -6.02 6.47
C ARG A 168 -3.95 -5.39 5.74
N ASP A 169 -2.85 -5.33 6.47
CA ASP A 169 -1.51 -5.22 5.93
C ASP A 169 -1.25 -6.46 5.07
N SER A 170 -1.38 -6.36 3.75
CA SER A 170 -0.57 -7.21 2.90
C SER A 170 0.89 -6.94 3.31
N ARG A 171 1.64 -7.99 3.62
CA ARG A 171 3.10 -7.96 3.75
C ARG A 171 3.63 -9.13 2.93
N PRO A 172 3.49 -9.11 1.59
CA PRO A 172 4.21 -10.07 0.78
C PRO A 172 5.68 -9.94 1.17
N PRO A 173 6.37 -11.06 1.45
CA PRO A 173 7.77 -11.00 1.81
C PRO A 173 8.52 -10.30 0.68
N LEU A 174 9.36 -9.32 0.99
CA LEU A 174 10.14 -8.58 -0.02
C LEU A 174 11.30 -9.45 -0.52
N THR A 175 10.97 -10.51 -1.24
CA THR A 175 11.92 -11.47 -1.82
C THR A 175 12.29 -11.06 -3.24
N ALA A 176 13.45 -11.54 -3.70
CA ALA A 176 13.88 -11.34 -5.09
C ALA A 176 12.86 -11.88 -6.11
N ALA A 177 12.18 -12.98 -5.79
CA ALA A 177 11.13 -13.56 -6.64
C ALA A 177 9.93 -12.62 -6.79
N ASN A 178 9.49 -11.98 -5.69
CA ASN A 178 8.40 -11.00 -5.74
C ASN A 178 8.79 -9.74 -6.50
N VAL A 179 10.05 -9.29 -6.39
CA VAL A 179 10.55 -8.17 -7.20
C VAL A 179 10.60 -8.52 -8.68
N ALA A 180 11.03 -9.72 -9.04
CA ALA A 180 11.03 -10.20 -10.42
C ALA A 180 9.60 -10.27 -10.99
N LEU A 181 8.65 -10.81 -10.22
CA LEU A 181 7.24 -10.84 -10.60
C LEU A 181 6.67 -9.43 -10.79
N LEU A 182 6.98 -8.49 -9.89
CA LEU A 182 6.55 -7.10 -10.04
C LEU A 182 7.14 -6.47 -11.30
N ALA A 183 8.43 -6.69 -11.57
CA ALA A 183 9.10 -6.17 -12.77
C ALA A 183 8.46 -6.71 -14.06
N GLN A 184 8.08 -7.99 -14.07
CA GLN A 184 7.36 -8.63 -15.18
C GLN A 184 5.98 -7.98 -15.39
N ARG A 185 5.21 -7.78 -14.31
CA ARG A 185 3.89 -7.13 -14.37
C ARG A 185 4.00 -5.67 -14.82
N ILE A 186 5.02 -4.94 -14.39
CA ILE A 186 5.31 -3.58 -14.86
C ILE A 186 5.67 -3.58 -16.35
N ALA A 187 6.46 -4.54 -16.81
CA ALA A 187 6.80 -4.66 -18.24
C ALA A 187 5.54 -4.90 -19.08
N PHE A 188 4.64 -5.78 -18.63
CA PHE A 188 3.32 -5.97 -19.23
C PHE A 188 2.54 -4.64 -19.31
N VAL A 189 2.38 -3.93 -18.19
CA VAL A 189 1.61 -2.67 -18.17
C VAL A 189 2.24 -1.62 -19.08
N HIS A 190 3.57 -1.54 -19.12
CA HIS A 190 4.29 -0.65 -20.03
C HIS A 190 3.96 -0.96 -21.49
N GLN A 191 4.07 -2.23 -21.90
CA GLN A 191 3.75 -2.67 -23.26
C GLN A 191 2.28 -2.47 -23.61
N PHE A 192 1.38 -2.68 -22.65
CA PHE A 192 -0.03 -2.37 -22.81
C PHE A 192 -0.26 -0.87 -23.09
N ILE A 193 0.40 0.03 -22.35
CA ILE A 193 0.31 1.48 -22.59
C ILE A 193 0.84 1.84 -23.99
N LEU A 194 1.97 1.29 -24.41
CA LEU A 194 2.52 1.54 -25.75
C LEU A 194 1.58 1.04 -26.86
N ALA A 195 0.96 -0.12 -26.67
CA ALA A 195 -0.04 -0.64 -27.60
C ALA A 195 -1.30 0.22 -27.66
N LEU A 196 -1.71 0.85 -26.54
CA LEU A 196 -2.87 1.75 -26.51
C LEU A 196 -2.66 3.03 -27.27
N VAL A 197 -1.42 3.54 -27.30
CA VAL A 197 -1.07 4.77 -28.03
C VAL A 197 -0.56 4.49 -29.45
N ASP A 198 -0.80 3.27 -29.94
CA ASP A 198 -0.51 2.83 -31.31
C ASP A 198 0.97 3.06 -31.71
N VAL A 199 1.91 2.86 -30.78
CA VAL A 199 3.36 2.91 -31.07
C VAL A 199 3.69 1.86 -32.15
N PRO A 200 4.53 2.18 -33.16
CA PRO A 200 4.95 1.23 -34.18
C PRO A 200 5.46 -0.09 -33.57
N ALA A 201 5.11 -1.21 -34.19
CA ALA A 201 5.43 -2.54 -33.67
C ALA A 201 6.94 -2.75 -33.44
N GLU A 202 7.78 -2.16 -34.28
CA GLU A 202 9.24 -2.19 -34.15
C GLU A 202 9.72 -1.49 -32.87
N ALA A 203 9.19 -0.30 -32.60
CA ALA A 203 9.50 0.47 -31.40
C ALA A 203 8.94 -0.19 -30.13
N ALA A 204 7.73 -0.74 -30.18
CA ALA A 204 7.16 -1.53 -29.10
C ALA A 204 8.02 -2.78 -28.79
N ALA A 205 8.47 -3.49 -29.84
CA ALA A 205 9.37 -4.64 -29.71
C ALA A 205 10.73 -4.25 -29.14
N ALA A 206 11.32 -3.14 -29.58
CA ALA A 206 12.56 -2.61 -29.02
C ALA A 206 12.40 -2.25 -27.54
N ALA A 207 11.30 -1.61 -27.16
CA ALA A 207 10.98 -1.31 -25.76
C ALA A 207 10.73 -2.59 -24.92
N ALA A 208 10.23 -3.66 -25.53
CA ALA A 208 10.02 -4.95 -24.88
C ALA A 208 11.34 -5.69 -24.63
N ALA A 209 12.26 -5.62 -25.60
CA ALA A 209 13.59 -6.21 -25.51
C ALA A 209 14.55 -5.41 -24.62
N LYS A 210 14.20 -4.16 -24.29
CA LYS A 210 15.05 -3.28 -23.49
C LYS A 210 15.22 -3.80 -22.06
N THR A 211 16.45 -4.10 -21.68
CA THR A 211 16.82 -4.40 -20.30
C THR A 211 16.89 -3.12 -19.47
N TRP A 212 16.01 -3.01 -18.48
CA TRP A 212 15.98 -1.87 -17.55
C TRP A 212 17.04 -2.03 -16.46
N THR A 213 18.26 -1.60 -16.76
CA THR A 213 19.39 -1.68 -15.81
C THR A 213 19.08 -0.97 -14.50
N GLY A 214 19.37 -1.62 -13.38
CA GLY A 214 19.06 -1.11 -12.04
C GLY A 214 17.58 -1.20 -11.62
N SER A 215 16.66 -1.62 -12.50
CA SER A 215 15.24 -1.75 -12.17
C SER A 215 14.99 -2.68 -10.97
N PRO A 216 15.61 -3.87 -10.84
CA PRO A 216 15.41 -4.71 -9.66
C PRO A 216 15.82 -4.04 -8.35
N ALA A 217 16.97 -3.35 -8.33
CA ALA A 217 17.45 -2.63 -7.15
C ALA A 217 16.55 -1.44 -6.80
N PHE A 218 16.09 -0.70 -7.81
CA PHE A 218 15.14 0.40 -7.66
C PHE A 218 13.80 -0.09 -7.07
N LEU A 219 13.22 -1.15 -7.65
CA LEU A 219 11.97 -1.74 -7.18
C LEU A 219 12.10 -2.27 -5.75
N GLN A 220 13.16 -3.02 -5.44
CA GLN A 220 13.42 -3.51 -4.09
C GLN A 220 13.57 -2.35 -3.09
N GLY A 221 14.35 -1.33 -3.43
CA GLY A 221 14.59 -0.17 -2.57
C GLY A 221 13.31 0.60 -2.28
N LEU A 222 12.49 0.87 -3.30
CA LEU A 222 11.24 1.58 -3.13
C LEU A 222 10.15 0.76 -2.44
N LEU A 223 10.06 -0.55 -2.70
CA LEU A 223 9.17 -1.41 -1.95
C LEU A 223 9.55 -1.45 -0.47
N THR A 224 10.85 -1.54 -0.17
CA THR A 224 11.36 -1.52 1.21
C THR A 224 11.04 -0.19 1.88
N TYR A 225 11.29 0.93 1.20
CA TYR A 225 10.96 2.26 1.70
C TYR A 225 9.45 2.44 1.94
N ALA A 226 8.61 2.03 0.98
CA ALA A 226 7.16 2.13 1.09
C ALA A 226 6.58 1.21 2.18
N ALA A 227 7.20 0.05 2.42
CA ALA A 227 6.82 -0.87 3.49
C ALA A 227 7.19 -0.31 4.87
N GLN A 228 8.37 0.33 4.99
CA GLN A 228 8.88 0.87 6.24
C GLN A 228 8.31 2.25 6.59
N THR A 229 7.76 2.99 5.62
CA THR A 229 7.20 4.31 5.87
C THR A 229 5.73 4.20 6.30
N PRO A 230 5.32 4.82 7.43
CA PRO A 230 3.91 4.95 7.76
C PRO A 230 3.20 5.81 6.71
N ARG A 231 2.23 5.22 5.99
CA ARG A 231 1.54 5.87 4.85
C ARG A 231 0.05 6.10 5.11
N SER A 232 -0.37 6.08 6.37
CA SER A 232 -1.76 6.35 6.73
C SER A 232 -2.07 7.86 6.70
N PRO A 233 -3.16 8.28 6.04
CA PRO A 233 -3.62 9.67 6.09
C PRO A 233 -4.12 10.08 7.49
N LEU A 234 -4.42 9.10 8.36
CA LEU A 234 -4.90 9.32 9.73
C LEU A 234 -3.74 9.42 10.75
N ALA A 235 -2.53 8.99 10.36
CA ALA A 235 -1.35 8.99 11.22
C ALA A 235 -0.83 10.42 11.45
N ARG A 236 -0.85 10.92 12.69
CA ARG A 236 -0.25 12.22 13.06
C ARG A 236 -0.68 13.35 12.10
N GLY A 237 -1.96 13.43 11.77
CA GLY A 237 -2.50 14.41 10.82
C GLY A 237 -2.03 14.24 9.37
N GLY A 238 -1.60 13.04 8.98
CA GLY A 238 -1.12 12.73 7.62
C GLY A 238 0.32 13.13 7.33
N ALA A 239 1.07 13.66 8.32
CA ALA A 239 2.44 14.11 8.12
C ALA A 239 3.41 13.02 7.59
N PRO A 240 3.37 11.76 8.07
CA PRO A 240 4.20 10.69 7.53
C PRO A 240 3.91 10.38 6.05
N LEU A 241 2.63 10.40 5.69
CA LEU A 241 2.18 10.24 4.30
C LEU A 241 2.67 11.40 3.43
N ALA A 242 2.57 12.64 3.90
CA ALA A 242 3.07 13.81 3.17
C ALA A 242 4.57 13.67 2.86
N ARG A 243 5.38 13.27 3.85
CA ARG A 243 6.83 13.04 3.65
C ARG A 243 7.12 11.93 2.64
N PHE A 244 6.36 10.83 2.68
CA PHE A 244 6.48 9.77 1.68
C PHE A 244 6.21 10.30 0.26
N MET A 245 5.15 11.10 0.10
CA MET A 245 4.78 11.69 -1.18
C MET A 245 5.79 12.74 -1.66
N GLU A 246 6.36 13.54 -0.75
CA GLU A 246 7.46 14.47 -1.06
C GLU A 246 8.71 13.73 -1.54
N ALA A 247 9.10 12.65 -0.86
CA ALA A 247 10.24 11.83 -1.28
C ALA A 247 10.03 11.23 -2.67
N LEU A 248 8.82 10.70 -2.93
CA LEU A 248 8.44 10.19 -4.24
C LEU A 248 8.47 11.30 -5.30
N GLU A 249 7.93 12.48 -5.00
CA GLU A 249 7.93 13.62 -5.92
C GLU A 249 9.35 14.06 -6.28
N VAL A 250 10.26 14.14 -5.30
CA VAL A 250 11.67 14.47 -5.52
C VAL A 250 12.32 13.46 -6.46
N GLN A 251 12.05 12.17 -6.27
CA GLN A 251 12.58 11.11 -7.10
C GLN A 251 12.06 11.17 -8.55
N LEU A 252 10.77 11.42 -8.74
CA LEU A 252 10.16 11.61 -10.07
C LEU A 252 10.71 12.87 -10.76
N LYS A 253 10.93 13.96 -10.01
CA LYS A 253 11.58 15.17 -10.53
C LYS A 253 13.03 14.89 -10.96
N GLN A 254 13.78 14.11 -10.20
CA GLN A 254 15.15 13.71 -10.55
C GLN A 254 15.17 12.87 -11.83
N ALA A 255 14.28 11.88 -11.95
CA ALA A 255 14.13 11.07 -13.17
C ALA A 255 13.74 11.91 -14.39
N GLY A 256 12.84 12.89 -14.21
CA GLY A 256 12.48 13.82 -15.27
C GLY A 256 13.64 14.72 -15.72
N ARG A 257 14.48 15.18 -14.78
CA ARG A 257 15.66 16.01 -15.08
C ARG A 257 16.72 15.27 -15.88
N SER A 258 17.01 14.00 -15.53
CA SER A 258 18.02 13.23 -16.26
C SER A 258 17.65 13.02 -17.73
N VAL A 259 16.35 12.89 -18.03
CA VAL A 259 15.86 12.69 -19.40
C VAL A 259 15.78 14.01 -20.18
N ARG A 260 15.33 15.10 -19.54
CA ARG A 260 15.29 16.45 -20.14
C ARG A 260 16.65 16.94 -20.67
N GLN A 261 17.74 16.50 -20.05
CA GLN A 261 19.09 16.88 -20.48
C GLN A 261 19.51 16.21 -21.79
N VAL A 262 18.88 15.10 -22.16
CA VAL A 262 19.28 14.25 -23.29
C VAL A 262 18.25 14.29 -24.43
N ALA A 263 17.00 14.70 -24.15
CA ALA A 263 15.93 14.72 -25.14
C ALA A 263 14.94 15.90 -24.96
N HIS A 264 14.19 16.21 -26.02
CA HIS A 264 13.12 17.22 -26.05
C HIS A 264 11.83 16.74 -25.34
N VAL A 265 11.95 16.15 -24.14
CA VAL A 265 10.82 15.65 -23.35
C VAL A 265 10.50 16.63 -22.23
N SER A 266 9.25 17.09 -22.13
CA SER A 266 8.78 17.89 -21.00
C SER A 266 8.12 16.99 -19.96
N ALA A 267 8.67 17.01 -18.74
CA ALA A 267 8.20 16.16 -17.64
C ALA A 267 7.99 16.99 -16.37
N SER A 268 6.75 17.22 -15.95
CA SER A 268 6.45 18.01 -14.74
C SER A 268 5.81 17.15 -13.66
N THR A 269 6.10 17.46 -12.40
CA THR A 269 5.52 16.75 -11.25
C THR A 269 5.08 17.80 -10.24
N LYS A 270 3.86 17.64 -9.73
CA LYS A 270 3.26 18.53 -8.73
C LYS A 270 2.63 17.69 -7.63
N LEU A 271 3.05 17.93 -6.39
CA LEU A 271 2.35 17.47 -5.21
C LEU A 271 1.16 18.39 -4.91
N ALA A 272 -0.02 17.80 -4.76
CA ALA A 272 -1.24 18.47 -4.31
C ALA A 272 -1.74 17.80 -3.04
N THR A 273 -2.04 18.60 -2.03
CA THR A 273 -2.63 18.14 -0.77
C THR A 273 -4.03 18.72 -0.65
N ALA A 274 -4.99 17.88 -0.28
CA ALA A 274 -6.37 18.28 -0.09
C ALA A 274 -6.88 17.76 1.26
N SER A 275 -7.65 18.58 1.97
CA SER A 275 -8.39 18.16 3.16
C SER A 275 -9.77 17.68 2.70
N ILE A 276 -10.05 16.39 2.91
CA ILE A 276 -11.31 15.78 2.49
C ILE A 276 -12.15 15.53 3.74
N ARG A 277 -13.36 16.10 3.77
CA ARG A 277 -14.38 15.75 4.75
C ARG A 277 -15.24 14.64 4.15
N LEU A 278 -15.33 13.51 4.84
CA LEU A 278 -16.06 12.34 4.38
C LEU A 278 -17.42 12.32 5.07
N PRO A 279 -18.52 12.65 4.38
CA PRO A 279 -19.84 12.54 4.99
C PRO A 279 -20.11 11.08 5.37
N GLY A 280 -20.59 10.86 6.60
CA GLY A 280 -20.92 9.52 7.11
C GLY A 280 -19.74 8.68 7.62
N ILE A 281 -18.49 9.11 7.42
CA ILE A 281 -17.31 8.42 7.98
C ILE A 281 -16.77 9.25 9.14
N GLN A 282 -17.12 8.87 10.36
CA GLN A 282 -16.54 9.43 11.57
C GLN A 282 -15.44 8.50 12.07
N PHE A 283 -14.18 8.93 11.92
CA PHE A 283 -13.06 8.23 12.55
C PHE A 283 -13.09 8.55 14.05
N TYR A 284 -13.23 7.52 14.87
CA TYR A 284 -13.11 7.64 16.33
C TYR A 284 -11.62 7.56 16.71
N GLY A 285 -11.05 8.64 17.23
CA GLY A 285 -9.69 8.67 17.79
C GLY A 285 -9.14 10.09 18.01
N PRO A 286 -8.03 10.24 18.78
CA PRO A 286 -7.27 9.18 19.44
C PRO A 286 -7.88 8.81 20.79
N TYR A 287 -8.08 7.51 21.05
CA TYR A 287 -8.17 7.04 22.43
C TYR A 287 -6.77 7.10 23.01
N GLU A 288 -6.56 7.80 24.12
CA GLU A 288 -5.40 7.54 24.97
C GLU A 288 -5.55 6.10 25.52
N GLN A 289 -5.07 5.12 24.75
CA GLN A 289 -4.90 3.77 25.24
C GLN A 289 -3.65 3.77 26.13
N GLU A 290 -3.82 4.19 27.38
CA GLU A 290 -2.83 3.97 28.42
C GLU A 290 -2.76 2.48 28.72
N LEU A 291 -1.77 1.78 28.18
CA LEU A 291 -1.42 0.45 28.66
C LEU A 291 -0.77 0.60 30.04
N LYS A 292 -1.59 0.58 31.09
CA LYS A 292 -1.09 0.49 32.46
C LYS A 292 -0.59 -0.93 32.69
N VAL A 293 0.70 -1.13 32.47
CA VAL A 293 1.39 -2.36 32.84
C VAL A 293 1.52 -2.35 34.35
N PHE A 294 0.56 -2.97 35.03
CA PHE A 294 0.71 -3.31 36.43
C PHE A 294 1.68 -4.49 36.48
N THR A 295 2.89 -4.25 36.98
CA THR A 295 3.74 -5.35 37.45
C THR A 295 2.93 -6.08 38.52
N SER A 296 2.84 -7.41 38.42
CA SER A 296 2.19 -8.23 39.44
C SER A 296 2.71 -7.84 40.83
N LYS A 297 1.83 -7.92 41.84
CA LYS A 297 2.04 -7.48 43.24
C LYS A 297 3.52 -7.50 43.61
N PRO A 298 4.13 -6.37 44.01
CA PRO A 298 5.55 -6.36 44.31
C PRO A 298 5.79 -7.38 45.42
N PHE A 299 6.71 -8.31 45.19
CA PHE A 299 7.22 -9.26 46.18
C PHE A 299 7.54 -8.58 47.52
N LEU A 300 7.90 -7.29 47.47
CA LEU A 300 8.08 -6.42 48.61
C LEU A 300 6.87 -6.35 49.55
N GLN A 301 5.63 -6.32 49.03
CA GLN A 301 4.42 -6.27 49.85
C GLN A 301 4.21 -7.58 50.62
N GLU A 302 4.41 -8.74 49.98
CA GLU A 302 4.32 -10.05 50.63
C GLU A 302 5.44 -10.27 51.65
N PHE A 303 6.65 -9.76 51.36
CA PHE A 303 7.78 -9.77 52.29
C PHE A 303 7.51 -8.88 53.52
N MET A 304 6.94 -7.69 53.32
CA MET A 304 6.55 -6.79 54.42
C MET A 304 5.48 -7.42 55.32
N TYR A 305 4.49 -8.13 54.76
CA TYR A 305 3.51 -8.87 55.56
C TYR A 305 4.15 -10.01 56.33
N SER A 306 5.06 -10.77 55.72
CA SER A 306 5.79 -11.85 56.40
C SER A 306 6.62 -11.32 57.58
N ILE A 307 7.35 -10.22 57.40
CA ILE A 307 8.11 -9.58 58.50
C ILE A 307 7.17 -9.12 59.60
N ALA A 308 6.07 -8.44 59.25
CA ALA A 308 5.12 -7.94 60.24
C ALA A 308 4.52 -9.08 61.09
N ILE A 309 4.20 -10.21 60.46
CA ILE A 309 3.69 -11.41 61.16
C ILE A 309 4.76 -11.98 62.10
N VAL A 310 6.00 -12.15 61.64
CA VAL A 310 7.10 -12.67 62.48
C VAL A 310 7.35 -11.76 63.68
N VAL A 311 7.39 -10.44 63.47
CA VAL A 311 7.57 -9.46 64.56
C VAL A 311 6.40 -9.53 65.55
N ALA A 312 5.16 -9.62 65.08
CA ALA A 312 4.00 -9.72 65.95
C ALA A 312 4.01 -11.00 66.81
N VAL A 313 4.37 -12.15 66.21
CA VAL A 313 4.52 -13.43 66.92
C VAL A 313 5.65 -13.34 67.95
N LEU A 314 6.81 -12.79 67.60
CA LEU A 314 7.92 -12.62 68.53
C LEU A 314 7.56 -11.71 69.71
N LEU A 315 6.85 -10.60 69.47
CA LEU A 315 6.37 -9.71 70.53
C LEU A 315 5.35 -10.39 71.44
N PHE A 316 4.44 -11.19 70.88
CA PHE A 316 3.49 -11.98 71.65
C PHE A 316 4.20 -13.02 72.53
N CYS A 317 5.09 -13.82 71.95
CA CYS A 317 5.87 -14.82 72.69
C CYS A 317 6.75 -14.17 73.77
N PHE A 318 7.38 -13.04 73.48
CA PHE A 318 8.15 -12.27 74.46
C PHE A 318 7.29 -11.82 75.65
N ARG A 319 6.07 -11.35 75.38
CA ARG A 319 5.13 -10.89 76.41
C ARG A 319 4.64 -12.03 77.30
N GLU A 320 4.28 -13.17 76.71
CA GLU A 320 3.65 -14.28 77.43
C GLU A 320 4.67 -15.22 78.10
N LEU A 321 5.80 -15.51 77.43
CA LEU A 321 6.80 -16.48 77.90
C LEU A 321 8.03 -15.82 78.54
N GLY A 322 8.16 -14.50 78.43
CA GLY A 322 9.34 -13.77 78.84
C GLY A 322 10.59 -14.10 78.00
N LEU A 323 11.72 -13.47 78.34
CA LEU A 323 12.96 -13.55 77.58
C LEU A 323 13.60 -14.96 77.59
N ALA A 324 13.41 -15.69 78.69
CA ALA A 324 13.93 -17.05 78.85
C ALA A 324 13.14 -18.07 78.01
N GLY A 325 11.80 -18.04 78.07
CA GLY A 325 10.95 -18.96 77.30
C GLY A 325 11.02 -18.70 75.79
N LEU A 326 11.21 -17.45 75.36
CA LEU A 326 11.45 -17.13 73.95
C LEU A 326 12.77 -17.74 73.43
N LYS A 327 13.83 -17.73 74.24
CA LYS A 327 15.13 -18.30 73.87
C LYS A 327 15.04 -19.83 73.72
N GLU A 328 14.33 -20.49 74.63
CA GLU A 328 14.11 -21.93 74.59
C GLU A 328 13.23 -22.35 73.40
N ALA A 329 12.19 -21.57 73.07
CA ALA A 329 11.32 -21.86 71.94
C ALA A 329 11.98 -21.64 70.57
N LEU A 330 12.87 -20.64 70.43
CA LEU A 330 13.58 -20.35 69.17
C LEU A 330 14.84 -21.18 68.97
N MET A 331 15.48 -21.60 70.05
CA MET A 331 16.68 -22.44 70.04
C MET A 331 16.45 -23.61 71.00
N PRO A 332 15.66 -24.62 70.60
CA PRO A 332 15.54 -25.83 71.40
C PRO A 332 16.93 -26.45 71.49
N THR A 333 17.51 -26.45 72.70
CA THR A 333 18.73 -27.17 72.98
C THR A 333 18.47 -28.65 72.70
N GLU A 334 19.21 -29.24 71.76
CA GLU A 334 19.12 -30.65 71.34
C GLU A 334 19.52 -31.67 72.43
N GLU A 335 19.38 -31.32 73.71
CA GLU A 335 19.68 -32.22 74.83
C GLU A 335 18.38 -32.67 75.49
N GLN A 336 17.69 -33.62 74.86
CA GLN A 336 16.91 -34.68 75.52
C GLN A 336 16.38 -35.68 74.46
N GLU A 337 17.25 -36.61 74.07
CA GLU A 337 16.86 -38.01 73.79
C GLU A 337 16.91 -38.81 75.09
#